data_AF-A0A349BZY9-F1
#
_entry.id   AF-A0A349BZY9-F1
#
_cell.length_a   1.000
_cell.length_b   1.000
_cell.length_c   1.000
_cell.angle_alpha   90.00
_cell.angle_beta   90.00
_cell.angle_gamma   90.00
#
_symmetry.space_group_name_H-M   'P 1'
#
loop_
_entity.id
_entity.type
_entity.pdbx_description
1 polymer ?
#
loop_
_entity_poly.entity_id
_entity_poly.type
_entity_poly.pdbx_seq_one_letter_code
_entity_poly.pdbx_strand_id
1 'polypeptide(L)'
;MKVRNEEPYMENENAVKSNLLDAGCSDQSAAWVDQLVQAGRLSDALHEMKVIRCDLMEALHQSQRRVDCLDYLIRKTEKEIITDKERR
;
A
#
# COMPACT_ATOMS: atom_id res chain seq x y z
N MET A 1 -34.75 17.16 23.39
CA MET A 1 -34.04 16.82 22.14
C MET A 1 -32.70 16.23 22.53
N LYS A 2 -32.46 14.95 22.21
CA LYS A 2 -31.15 14.31 22.43
C LYS A 2 -30.19 14.91 21.39
N VAL A 3 -29.27 15.75 21.85
CA VAL A 3 -28.13 16.18 21.05
C VAL A 3 -27.34 14.91 20.77
N ARG A 4 -27.27 14.49 19.51
CA ARG A 4 -26.42 13.38 19.13
C ARG A 4 -24.98 13.81 19.40
N ASN A 5 -24.34 13.12 20.32
CA ASN A 5 -22.90 13.16 20.51
C ASN A 5 -22.25 12.77 19.18
N GLU A 6 -21.67 13.74 18.50
CA GLU A 6 -20.63 13.46 17.50
C GLU A 6 -19.32 13.52 18.30
N GLU A 7 -18.93 12.36 18.85
CA GLU A 7 -17.59 12.18 19.41
C GLU A 7 -16.54 12.59 18.36
N PRO A 8 -15.47 13.31 18.74
CA PRO A 8 -14.38 13.60 17.82
C PRO A 8 -13.63 12.29 17.53
N TYR A 9 -13.98 11.63 16.43
CA TYR A 9 -13.23 10.50 15.89
C TYR A 9 -11.86 10.97 15.38
N MET A 10 -10.93 11.19 16.30
CA MET A 10 -9.46 11.12 16.12
C MET A 10 -8.82 11.28 17.51
N GLU A 11 -9.20 10.45 18.47
CA GLU A 11 -8.49 10.36 19.76
C GLU A 11 -7.16 9.61 19.52
N ASN A 12 -6.12 10.37 19.16
CA ASN A 12 -4.70 10.17 19.46
C ASN A 12 -3.85 10.75 18.31
N GLU A 13 -3.24 11.91 18.56
CA GLU A 13 -2.31 12.58 17.64
C GLU A 13 -1.15 11.68 17.18
N ASN A 14 -0.79 10.63 17.94
CA ASN A 14 0.22 9.65 17.54
C ASN A 14 -0.32 8.46 16.71
N ALA A 15 -1.65 8.29 16.58
CA ALA A 15 -2.22 7.14 15.86
C ALA A 15 -2.10 7.28 14.34
N VAL A 16 -2.18 8.49 13.78
CA VAL A 16 -2.17 8.69 12.32
C VAL A 16 -0.84 8.24 11.71
N LYS A 17 0.27 8.76 12.24
CA LYS A 17 1.60 8.39 11.77
C LYS A 17 1.86 6.90 11.91
N SER A 18 1.53 6.30 13.06
CA SER A 18 1.69 4.85 13.29
C SER A 18 0.89 4.03 12.29
N ASN A 19 -0.40 4.34 12.12
CA ASN A 19 -1.27 3.63 11.18
C ASN A 19 -0.77 3.72 9.73
N LEU A 20 -0.18 4.86 9.34
CA LEU A 20 0.41 5.03 8.01
C LEU A 20 1.68 4.19 7.84
N LEU A 21 2.53 4.11 8.87
CA LEU A 21 3.71 3.23 8.86
C LEU A 21 3.30 1.76 8.79
N ASP A 22 2.29 1.36 9.57
CA ASP A 22 1.74 -0.01 9.54
C ASP A 22 1.11 -0.35 8.18
N ALA A 23 0.57 0.66 7.48
CA ALA A 23 0.09 0.52 6.10
C ALA A 23 1.21 0.43 5.05
N GLY A 24 2.49 0.51 5.47
CA GLY A 24 3.65 0.45 4.58
C GLY A 24 4.02 1.79 3.94
N CYS A 25 3.52 2.92 4.46
CA CYS A 25 3.97 4.23 4.02
C CYS A 25 5.41 4.50 4.47
N SER A 26 6.15 5.29 3.69
CA SER A 26 7.46 5.77 4.13
C SER A 26 7.34 6.71 5.34
N ASP A 27 8.39 6.80 6.15
CA ASP A 27 8.48 7.76 7.25
C ASP A 27 8.20 9.21 6.81
N GLN A 28 8.66 9.57 5.61
CA GLN A 28 8.46 10.91 5.06
C GLN A 28 6.99 11.16 4.71
N SER A 29 6.33 10.22 4.04
CA SER A 29 4.91 10.32 3.70
C SER A 29 4.04 10.32 4.96
N ALA A 30 4.35 9.46 5.93
CA ALA A 30 3.63 9.37 7.19
C ALA A 30 3.76 10.67 8.01
N ALA A 31 4.97 11.25 8.10
CA ALA A 31 5.17 12.53 8.77
C ALA A 31 4.47 13.70 8.06
N TRP A 32 4.42 13.71 6.73
CA TRP A 32 3.73 14.76 5.97
C TRP A 32 2.22 14.75 6.21
N VAL A 33 1.58 13.58 6.12
CA VAL A 33 0.14 13.46 6.37
C VAL A 33 -0.19 13.79 7.83
N ASP A 34 0.65 13.37 8.78
CA ASP A 34 0.51 13.72 10.19
C ASP A 34 0.53 15.25 10.39
N GLN A 35 1.48 15.97 9.78
CA GLN A 35 1.53 17.44 9.84
C GLN A 35 0.27 18.11 9.27
N LEU A 36 -0.30 17.59 8.18
CA LEU A 36 -1.55 18.11 7.62
C LEU A 36 -2.73 17.90 8.58
N VAL A 37 -2.78 16.76 9.27
CA VAL A 37 -3.80 16.49 10.30
C VAL A 37 -3.62 17.42 11.49
N GLN A 38 -2.40 17.58 12.01
CA GLN A 38 -2.09 18.50 13.12
C GLN A 38 -2.42 19.96 12.79
N ALA A 39 -2.30 20.35 11.51
CA ALA A 39 -2.68 21.67 11.03
C ALA A 39 -4.19 21.84 10.77
N GLY A 40 -5.02 20.83 11.04
CA GLY A 40 -6.47 20.83 10.76
C GLY A 40 -6.83 20.75 9.27
N ARG A 41 -5.85 20.50 8.39
CA ARG A 41 -6.00 20.46 6.93
C ARG A 41 -6.47 19.08 6.47
N LEU A 42 -7.61 18.63 6.98
CA LEU A 42 -8.10 17.26 6.78
C LEU A 42 -8.38 16.89 5.31
N SER A 43 -8.82 17.86 4.49
CA SER A 43 -9.06 17.62 3.07
C SER A 43 -7.76 17.32 2.31
N ASP A 44 -6.69 18.06 2.64
CA ASP A 44 -5.37 17.86 2.06
C ASP A 44 -4.76 16.54 2.54
N ALA A 45 -4.87 16.23 3.84
CA ALA A 45 -4.44 14.94 4.38
C ALA A 45 -5.15 13.76 3.66
N LEU A 46 -6.46 13.87 3.44
CA LEU A 46 -7.24 12.87 2.70
C LEU A 46 -6.80 12.75 1.24
N HIS A 47 -6.47 13.87 0.60
CA HIS A 47 -5.95 13.87 -0.76
C HIS A 47 -4.62 13.12 -0.82
N GLU A 48 -3.67 13.45 0.05
CA GLU A 48 -2.36 12.79 0.14
C GLU A 48 -2.49 11.29 0.38
N MET A 49 -3.35 10.86 1.31
CA MET A 49 -3.62 9.43 1.55
C MET A 49 -4.12 8.71 0.29
N LYS A 50 -4.94 9.36 -0.54
CA LYS A 50 -5.43 8.77 -1.80
C LYS A 50 -4.31 8.66 -2.83
N VAL A 51 -3.42 9.65 -2.91
CA VAL A 51 -2.23 9.62 -3.79
C VAL A 51 -1.32 8.47 -3.38
N ILE A 52 -0.95 8.38 -2.11
CA ILE A 52 -0.10 7.30 -1.57
C ILE A 52 -0.69 5.93 -1.89
N ARG A 53 -2.01 5.75 -1.70
CA ARG A 53 -2.70 4.50 -2.05
C ARG A 53 -2.56 4.15 -3.54
N CYS A 54 -2.67 5.13 -4.44
CA CYS A 54 -2.49 4.89 -5.87
C CYS A 54 -1.06 4.43 -6.19
N ASP A 55 -0.06 5.03 -5.56
CA ASP A 55 1.35 4.66 -5.76
C ASP A 55 1.63 3.23 -5.25
N LEU A 56 1.09 2.89 -4.07
CA LEU A 56 1.18 1.52 -3.54
C LEU A 56 0.52 0.51 -4.47
N MET A 57 -0.62 0.86 -5.07
CA MET A 57 -1.31 -0.01 -6.02
C MET A 57 -0.49 -0.22 -7.31
N GLU A 58 0.16 0.83 -7.82
CA GLU A 58 1.03 0.71 -8.98
C GLU A 58 2.26 -0.15 -8.67
N ALA A 59 2.88 0.03 -7.50
CA ALA A 59 3.98 -0.82 -7.04
C ALA A 59 3.56 -2.29 -6.91
N LEU A 60 2.36 -2.54 -6.38
CA LEU A 60 1.77 -3.89 -6.32
C LEU A 60 1.61 -4.49 -7.73
N HIS A 61 1.02 -3.75 -8.67
CA HIS A 61 0.87 -4.21 -10.05
C HIS A 61 2.21 -4.49 -10.72
N GLN A 62 3.24 -3.67 -10.47
CA GLN A 62 4.60 -3.91 -10.97
C GLN A 62 5.20 -5.20 -10.40
N SER A 63 5.03 -5.44 -9.09
CA SER A 63 5.47 -6.66 -8.44
C SER A 63 4.78 -7.88 -9.04
N GLN A 64 3.45 -7.82 -9.24
CA GLN A 64 2.68 -8.89 -9.85
C GLN A 64 3.20 -9.22 -11.26
N ARG A 65 3.41 -8.21 -12.12
CA ARG A 65 3.96 -8.41 -13.47
C ARG A 65 5.32 -9.12 -13.46
N ARG A 66 6.15 -8.84 -12.47
CA ARG A 66 7.46 -9.50 -12.31
C ARG A 66 7.31 -10.97 -11.90
N VAL A 67 6.40 -11.25 -10.98
CA VAL A 67 6.07 -12.63 -10.56
C VAL A 67 5.51 -13.42 -11.74
N ASP A 68 4.53 -12.88 -12.47
CA ASP A 68 3.94 -13.53 -13.64
C ASP A 68 4.99 -13.90 -14.70
N CYS A 69 5.96 -13.00 -14.93
CA CYS A 69 7.07 -13.24 -15.84
C CYS A 69 7.97 -14.39 -15.36
N LEU A 70 8.30 -14.42 -14.07
CA LEU A 70 9.08 -15.51 -13.49
C LEU A 70 8.34 -16.83 -13.56
N ASP A 71 7.05 -16.87 -13.25
CA ASP A 71 6.21 -18.07 -13.32
C ASP A 71 6.18 -18.64 -14.75
N TYR A 72 6.05 -17.76 -15.75
CA TYR A 72 6.16 -18.17 -17.15
C TYR A 72 7.52 -18.81 -17.47
N LEU A 73 8.62 -18.18 -17.04
CA LEU A 73 9.98 -18.69 -17.29
C LEU A 73 10.24 -20.01 -16.58
N ILE A 74 9.80 -20.14 -15.33
CA ILE A 74 9.87 -21.38 -14.55
C ILE A 74 9.13 -22.47 -15.31
N ARG A 75 7.85 -22.23 -15.65
CA ARG A 75 7.02 -23.23 -16.33
C ARG A 75 7.58 -23.65 -17.67
N LYS A 76 8.18 -22.71 -18.42
CA LYS A 76 8.87 -23.00 -19.68
C LYS A 76 10.08 -23.90 -19.46
N THR A 77 10.91 -23.58 -18.48
CA THR A 77 12.12 -24.34 -18.15
C THR A 77 11.79 -25.75 -17.67
N GLU A 78 10.76 -25.91 -16.85
CA GLU A 78 10.26 -27.22 -16.41
C GLU A 78 9.84 -28.11 -17.59
N LYS A 79 9.16 -27.55 -18.59
CA LYS A 79 8.79 -28.29 -19.80
C LYS A 79 10.01 -28.78 -20.57
N GLU A 80 11.01 -27.91 -20.76
CA GLU A 80 12.25 -28.30 -21.46
C GLU A 80 12.98 -29.43 -20.72
N ILE A 81 13.03 -29.39 -19.38
CA ILE A 81 13.63 -30.47 -18.57
C ILE A 81 12.89 -31.79 -18.77
N ILE A 82 11.55 -31.77 -18.79
CA ILE A 82 10.74 -32.98 -19.01
C ILE A 82 10.99 -33.53 -20.42
N THR A 83 10.94 -32.68 -21.44
CA THR A 83 11.16 -33.08 -22.82
C THR A 83 12.59 -33.60 -23.06
N ASP A 84 13.61 -33.03 -22.41
CA ASP A 84 14.98 -33.55 -22.51
C ASP A 84 15.10 -34.96 -21.89
N LYS A 85 14.39 -35.23 -20.78
CA LYS A 85 14.35 -36.57 -20.18
C LYS A 85 13.68 -37.61 -21.07
N GLU A 86 12.64 -37.23 -21.82
CA GLU A 86 11.96 -38.13 -22.75
C GLU A 86 12.80 -38.48 -23.99
N ARG A 87 13.82 -37.68 -24.31
CA ARG A 87 14.74 -37.89 -25.44
C ARG A 87 15.96 -38.75 -25.09
N ARG A 88 16.23 -38.99 -23.80
CA ARG A 88 17.36 -39.77 -23.30
C ARG A 88 16.94 -41.19 -22.96
#